data_AF-A0A7J8AMX3-F1
#
_entry.id   AF-A0A7J8AMX3-F1
#
_cell.length_a   1.000
_cell.length_b   1.000
_cell.length_c   1.000
_cell.angle_alpha   90.00
_cell.angle_beta   90.00
_cell.angle_gamma   90.00
#
_symmetry.space_group_name_H-M   'P 1'
#
loop_
_entity.id
_entity.type
_entity.pdbx_description
1 polymer ?
#
loop_
_entity_poly.entity_id
_entity_poly.type
_entity_poly.pdbx_seq_one_letter_code
_entity_poly.pdbx_strand_id
1 'polypeptide(L)'
;MKTSVLNFSNCKIKYGTWISELEDRVENITQSENQKEKTIKKQEDSLRKLWDNVKCNNIRIVGVPEEAERENGIEKVFEEIMIENFPNLEKEKVTQIQEAHRTPNKNNSNRPTLKHIIIKMSKIKDKERIIYLFVYLLNYLYCLFIYLLTYIV
;
A
#
# COMPACT_ATOMS: atom_id res chain seq x y z
N MET A 1 4.59 74.73 8.81
CA MET A 1 5.43 73.68 9.43
C MET A 1 4.66 72.72 10.35
N LYS A 2 3.72 73.18 11.20
CA LYS A 2 2.95 72.29 12.09
C LYS A 2 1.97 71.33 11.37
N THR A 3 1.32 71.77 10.30
CA THR A 3 0.33 70.98 9.53
C THR A 3 0.97 69.79 8.79
N SER A 4 2.17 69.97 8.23
CA SER A 4 2.89 68.90 7.54
C SER A 4 3.37 67.80 8.50
N VAL A 5 3.75 68.18 9.73
CA VAL A 5 4.15 67.23 10.78
C VAL A 5 2.95 66.40 11.26
N LEU A 6 1.79 67.04 11.46
CA LEU A 6 0.54 66.33 11.82
C LEU A 6 0.11 65.32 10.75
N ASN A 7 0.21 65.68 9.48
CA ASN A 7 -0.11 64.77 8.36
C ASN A 7 0.82 63.56 8.32
N PHE A 8 2.13 63.76 8.56
CA PHE A 8 3.09 62.67 8.61
C PHE A 8 2.81 61.70 9.79
N SER A 9 2.51 62.23 10.97
CA SER A 9 2.16 61.42 12.14
C SER A 9 0.88 60.60 11.93
N ASN A 10 -0.17 61.20 11.35
CA ASN A 10 -1.40 60.49 11.02
C ASN A 10 -1.19 59.38 9.99
N CYS A 11 -0.35 59.65 8.99
CA CYS A 11 0.03 58.67 7.98
C CYS A 11 0.76 57.47 8.61
N LYS A 12 1.71 57.74 9.52
CA LYS A 12 2.44 56.71 10.26
C LYS A 12 1.53 55.84 11.14
N ILE A 13 0.58 56.45 11.83
CA ILE A 13 -0.42 55.73 12.65
C ILE A 13 -1.29 54.83 11.75
N LYS A 14 -1.78 55.37 10.63
CA LYS A 14 -2.60 54.62 9.66
C LYS A 14 -1.88 53.38 9.12
N TYR A 15 -0.62 53.52 8.72
CA TYR A 15 0.17 52.38 8.26
C TYR A 15 0.47 51.38 9.39
N GLY A 16 0.74 51.85 10.61
CA GLY A 16 0.92 50.97 11.77
C GLY A 16 -0.30 50.10 12.04
N THR A 17 -1.50 50.69 12.06
CA THR A 17 -2.76 49.94 12.23
C THR A 17 -2.98 48.92 11.11
N TRP A 18 -2.73 49.31 9.85
CA TRP A 18 -2.87 48.40 8.71
C TRP A 18 -1.88 47.24 8.76
N ILE A 19 -0.64 47.48 9.22
CA ILE A 19 0.37 46.42 9.40
C ILE A 19 -0.11 45.42 10.46
N SER A 20 -0.58 45.89 11.62
CA SER A 20 -1.10 45.00 12.66
C SER A 20 -2.31 44.17 12.19
N GLU A 21 -3.25 44.78 11.46
CA GLU A 21 -4.37 44.04 10.86
C GLU A 21 -3.92 42.98 9.86
N LEU A 22 -2.84 43.23 9.11
CA LEU A 22 -2.27 42.25 8.21
C LEU A 22 -1.54 41.12 8.95
N GLU A 23 -0.78 41.45 10.01
CA GLU A 23 -0.11 40.46 10.86
C GLU A 23 -1.13 39.48 11.47
N ASP A 24 -2.21 40.00 12.05
CA ASP A 24 -3.31 39.20 12.59
C ASP A 24 -3.94 38.31 11.51
N ARG A 25 -4.14 38.83 10.29
CA ARG A 25 -4.68 38.05 9.18
C ARG A 25 -3.74 36.93 8.73
N VAL A 26 -2.44 37.19 8.66
CA VAL A 26 -1.44 36.19 8.29
C VAL A 26 -1.35 35.09 9.34
N GLU A 27 -1.41 35.44 10.62
CA GLU A 27 -1.41 34.45 11.71
C GLU A 27 -2.66 33.57 11.67
N ASN A 28 -3.84 34.17 11.47
CA ASN A 28 -5.09 33.42 11.30
C ASN A 28 -5.06 32.48 10.09
N ILE A 29 -4.50 32.93 8.95
CA ILE A 29 -4.34 32.08 7.76
C ILE A 29 -3.41 30.91 8.08
N THR A 30 -2.24 31.17 8.68
CA THR A 30 -1.25 30.15 9.05
C THR A 30 -1.83 29.11 10.00
N GLN A 31 -2.58 29.55 11.01
CA GLN A 31 -3.28 28.64 11.93
C GLN A 31 -4.31 27.78 11.19
N SER A 32 -5.08 28.38 10.28
CA SER A 32 -6.07 27.66 9.48
C SER A 32 -5.44 26.63 8.54
N GLU A 33 -4.28 26.94 7.95
CA GLU A 33 -3.52 26.02 7.09
C GLU A 33 -2.95 24.85 7.88
N ASN A 34 -2.35 25.12 9.05
CA ASN A 34 -1.89 24.08 9.96
C ASN A 34 -3.03 23.13 10.39
N GLN A 35 -4.23 23.66 10.62
CA GLN A 35 -5.39 22.85 10.96
C GLN A 35 -5.88 21.99 9.79
N LYS A 36 -5.85 22.53 8.57
CA LYS A 36 -6.15 21.78 7.34
C LYS A 36 -5.14 20.66 7.10
N GLU A 37 -3.85 20.94 7.27
CA GLU A 37 -2.79 19.94 7.09
C GLU A 37 -2.94 18.77 8.06
N LYS A 38 -3.23 19.05 9.35
CA LYS A 38 -3.53 17.99 10.34
C LYS A 38 -4.74 17.15 9.93
N THR A 39 -5.78 17.79 9.39
CA THR A 39 -6.97 17.10 8.89
C THR A 39 -6.64 16.20 7.70
N ILE A 40 -5.87 16.69 6.74
CA ILE A 40 -5.43 15.94 5.55
C ILE A 40 -4.62 14.73 5.97
N LYS A 41 -3.61 14.90 6.84
CA LYS A 41 -2.80 13.79 7.37
C LYS A 41 -3.67 12.72 8.02
N LYS A 42 -4.64 13.11 8.84
CA LYS A 42 -5.59 12.18 9.46
C LYS A 42 -6.44 11.44 8.42
N GLN A 43 -6.88 12.11 7.37
CA GLN A 43 -7.64 11.50 6.27
C GLN A 43 -6.78 10.52 5.47
N GLU A 44 -5.53 10.86 5.17
CA GLU A 44 -4.58 9.97 4.50
C GLU A 44 -4.35 8.69 5.30
N ASP A 45 -4.14 8.80 6.61
CA ASP A 45 -3.99 7.64 7.50
C ASP A 45 -5.25 6.78 7.55
N SER A 46 -6.43 7.42 7.60
CA SER A 46 -7.71 6.71 7.51
C SER A 46 -7.87 5.98 6.17
N LEU A 47 -7.48 6.60 5.06
CA LEU A 47 -7.53 5.98 3.73
C LEU A 47 -6.56 4.79 3.63
N ARG A 48 -5.34 4.89 4.19
CA ARG A 48 -4.39 3.78 4.25
C ARG A 48 -5.00 2.59 4.99
N LYS A 49 -5.56 2.81 6.18
CA LYS A 49 -6.22 1.75 6.97
C LYS A 49 -7.40 1.11 6.24
N LEU A 50 -8.23 1.91 5.55
CA LEU A 50 -9.33 1.39 4.74
C LEU A 50 -8.81 0.54 3.58
N TRP A 51 -7.77 1.00 2.87
CA TRP A 51 -7.16 0.24 1.79
C TRP A 51 -6.55 -1.07 2.29
N ASP A 52 -5.84 -1.05 3.41
CA ASP A 52 -5.27 -2.25 4.03
C ASP A 52 -6.37 -3.23 4.44
N ASN A 53 -7.50 -2.73 4.95
CA ASN A 53 -8.66 -3.55 5.26
C ASN A 53 -9.30 -4.15 3.99
N VAL A 54 -9.40 -3.40 2.89
CA VAL A 54 -9.91 -3.94 1.61
C VAL A 54 -8.97 -5.01 1.04
N LYS A 55 -7.66 -4.83 1.19
CA LYS A 55 -6.62 -5.80 0.78
C LYS A 55 -6.36 -6.90 1.79
N CYS A 56 -7.03 -6.91 2.94
CA CYS A 56 -6.66 -7.80 4.05
C CYS A 56 -6.73 -9.27 3.65
N ASN A 57 -7.62 -9.63 2.71
CA ASN A 57 -7.78 -10.99 2.17
C ASN A 57 -6.95 -11.27 0.91
N ASN A 58 -6.23 -10.29 0.36
CA ASN A 58 -5.55 -10.44 -0.91
C ASN A 58 -4.15 -11.03 -0.72
N ILE A 59 -3.80 -12.02 -1.53
CA ILE A 59 -2.46 -12.59 -1.71
C ILE A 59 -1.95 -12.17 -3.09
N ARG A 60 -0.68 -11.79 -3.16
CA ARG A 60 -0.02 -11.42 -4.42
C ARG A 60 1.04 -12.45 -4.76
N ILE A 61 0.89 -13.10 -5.91
CA ILE A 61 1.85 -14.10 -6.41
C ILE A 61 2.62 -13.50 -7.59
N VAL A 62 3.93 -13.73 -7.61
CA VAL A 62 4.87 -13.22 -8.61
C VAL A 62 5.61 -14.40 -9.23
N GLY A 63 5.98 -14.28 -10.51
CA GLY A 63 6.77 -15.29 -11.21
C GLY A 63 5.97 -16.42 -11.84
N VAL A 64 4.63 -16.35 -11.83
CA VAL A 64 3.78 -17.34 -12.49
C VAL A 64 3.74 -17.07 -14.01
N PRO A 65 4.11 -18.05 -14.87
CA PRO A 65 4.03 -17.90 -16.33
C PRO A 65 2.60 -17.63 -16.79
N GLU A 66 2.43 -16.90 -17.89
CA GLU A 66 1.09 -16.56 -18.41
C GLU A 66 0.44 -17.74 -19.15
N GLU A 67 1.24 -18.69 -19.62
CA GLU A 67 0.79 -19.87 -20.36
C GLU A 67 0.02 -20.85 -19.46
N ALA A 68 0.46 -21.03 -18.21
CA ALA A 68 -0.17 -21.94 -17.24
C ALA A 68 -1.64 -21.60 -16.98
N GLU A 69 -2.04 -20.34 -17.14
CA GLU A 69 -3.40 -19.88 -16.89
C GLU A 69 -4.36 -20.17 -18.03
N ARG A 70 -3.86 -20.30 -19.27
CA ARG A 70 -4.74 -20.48 -20.45
C ARG A 70 -5.46 -21.82 -20.44
N GLU A 71 -4.85 -22.83 -19.85
CA GLU A 71 -5.36 -24.20 -19.85
C GLU A 71 -6.24 -24.47 -18.62
N ASN A 72 -5.79 -24.03 -17.44
CA ASN A 72 -6.41 -24.41 -16.17
C ASN A 72 -7.13 -23.25 -15.45
N GLY A 73 -6.91 -22.00 -15.85
CA GLY A 73 -7.38 -20.83 -15.13
C GLY A 73 -6.53 -20.53 -13.88
N ILE A 74 -6.60 -19.28 -13.42
CA ILE A 74 -5.73 -18.77 -12.33
C ILE A 74 -5.97 -19.51 -11.01
N GLU A 75 -7.21 -19.85 -10.73
CA GLU A 75 -7.63 -20.53 -9.50
C GLU A 75 -7.01 -21.92 -9.41
N LYS A 76 -7.06 -22.71 -10.49
CA LYS A 76 -6.45 -24.04 -10.50
C LYS A 76 -4.93 -23.99 -10.42
N VAL A 77 -4.28 -23.05 -11.10
CA VAL A 77 -2.81 -22.88 -10.99
C VAL A 77 -2.43 -22.61 -9.53
N PHE A 78 -3.23 -21.83 -8.80
CA PHE A 78 -3.00 -21.62 -7.37
C PHE A 78 -3.23 -22.90 -6.56
N GLU A 79 -4.31 -23.64 -6.81
CA GLU A 79 -4.57 -24.91 -6.15
C GLU A 79 -3.43 -25.93 -6.39
N GLU A 80 -2.94 -26.04 -7.62
CA GLU A 80 -1.79 -26.88 -7.99
C GLU A 80 -0.53 -26.50 -7.20
N ILE A 81 -0.19 -25.21 -7.13
CA ILE A 81 0.94 -24.71 -6.32
C ILE A 81 0.77 -25.08 -4.85
N MET A 82 -0.45 -24.94 -4.31
CA MET A 82 -0.73 -25.24 -2.92
C MET A 82 -0.65 -26.74 -2.61
N ILE A 83 -1.13 -27.60 -3.53
CA ILE A 83 -1.05 -29.06 -3.37
C ILE A 83 0.40 -29.54 -3.48
N GLU A 84 1.16 -29.03 -4.45
CA GLU A 84 2.55 -29.40 -4.68
C GLU A 84 3.44 -29.07 -3.47
N ASN A 85 3.26 -27.89 -2.88
CA ASN A 85 4.09 -27.43 -1.76
C ASN A 85 3.53 -27.84 -0.38
N PHE A 86 2.21 -27.96 -0.25
CA PHE A 86 1.53 -28.14 1.02
C PHE A 86 0.36 -29.15 0.93
N PRO A 87 0.65 -30.43 0.67
CA PRO A 87 -0.39 -31.47 0.48
C PRO A 87 -1.31 -31.64 1.70
N ASN A 88 -0.87 -31.23 2.89
CA ASN A 88 -1.69 -31.27 4.10
C ASN A 88 -2.87 -30.28 4.07
N LEU A 89 -2.80 -29.20 3.28
CA LEU A 89 -3.88 -28.21 3.18
C LEU A 89 -5.09 -28.70 2.38
N GLU A 90 -4.87 -29.65 1.47
CA GLU A 90 -5.94 -30.25 0.64
C GLU A 90 -6.99 -30.94 1.52
N LYS A 91 -6.55 -31.63 2.57
CA LYS A 91 -7.43 -32.31 3.54
C LYS A 91 -8.27 -31.33 4.36
N GLU A 92 -7.81 -30.09 4.50
CA GLU A 92 -8.40 -29.10 5.39
C GLU A 92 -9.33 -28.10 4.68
N LYS A 93 -9.47 -28.18 3.34
CA LYS A 93 -10.29 -27.26 2.52
C LYS A 93 -9.98 -25.77 2.76
N VAL A 94 -8.71 -25.44 3.01
CA VAL A 94 -8.24 -24.07 3.34
C VAL A 94 -8.31 -23.12 2.12
N THR A 95 -8.56 -23.64 0.92
CA THR A 95 -8.43 -22.92 -0.35
C THR A 95 -9.74 -22.36 -0.92
N GLN A 96 -10.61 -21.78 -0.09
CA GLN A 96 -11.76 -21.03 -0.64
C GLN A 96 -11.31 -19.68 -1.21
N ILE A 97 -11.06 -19.66 -2.52
CA ILE A 97 -10.82 -18.46 -3.31
C ILE A 97 -12.16 -17.76 -3.57
N GLN A 98 -12.23 -16.45 -3.35
CA GLN A 98 -13.37 -15.63 -3.79
C GLN A 98 -13.19 -15.15 -5.22
N GLU A 99 -12.00 -14.64 -5.53
CA GLU A 99 -11.67 -14.05 -6.83
C GLU A 99 -10.18 -14.24 -7.09
N ALA A 100 -9.80 -14.56 -8.33
CA ALA A 100 -8.41 -14.55 -8.77
C ALA A 100 -8.29 -13.84 -10.12
N HIS A 101 -7.36 -12.89 -10.23
CA HIS A 101 -7.13 -12.16 -11.47
C HIS A 101 -5.70 -11.66 -11.61
N ARG A 102 -5.26 -11.44 -12.86
CA ARG A 102 -3.98 -10.78 -13.17
C ARG A 102 -4.11 -9.27 -13.05
N THR A 103 -3.07 -8.64 -12.50
CA THR A 103 -2.95 -7.18 -12.44
C THR A 103 -1.70 -6.70 -13.17
N PRO A 104 -1.82 -5.73 -14.11
CA PRO A 104 -3.06 -5.17 -14.65
C PRO A 104 -3.79 -6.14 -15.61
N ASN A 105 -5.12 -6.05 -15.66
CA ASN A 105 -5.98 -6.96 -16.44
C ASN A 105 -5.68 -6.88 -17.96
N LYS A 106 -5.24 -5.71 -18.46
CA LYS A 106 -4.92 -5.53 -19.88
C LYS A 106 -3.61 -6.23 -20.26
N ASN A 107 -3.65 -7.16 -21.21
CA ASN A 107 -2.47 -7.79 -21.79
C ASN A 107 -1.71 -6.79 -22.68
N ASN A 108 -0.46 -6.51 -22.31
CA ASN A 108 0.47 -5.71 -23.10
C ASN A 108 1.58 -6.63 -23.61
N SER A 109 1.55 -6.97 -24.90
CA SER A 109 2.50 -7.88 -25.56
C SER A 109 3.97 -7.45 -25.43
N ASN A 110 4.22 -6.16 -25.17
CA ASN A 110 5.58 -5.60 -25.11
C ASN A 110 6.20 -5.63 -23.71
N ARG A 111 5.56 -6.28 -22.73
CA ARG A 111 6.08 -6.33 -21.36
C ARG A 111 6.99 -7.54 -21.17
N PRO A 112 8.28 -7.34 -20.84
CA PRO A 112 9.20 -8.47 -20.62
C PRO A 112 8.98 -9.17 -19.27
N THR A 113 8.31 -8.51 -18.31
CA THR A 113 8.08 -9.06 -16.97
C THR A 113 6.73 -9.76 -16.87
N LEU A 114 6.72 -10.96 -16.27
CA LEU A 114 5.50 -11.68 -15.91
C LEU A 114 4.61 -10.82 -15.01
N LYS A 115 3.31 -10.88 -15.26
CA LYS A 115 2.31 -10.15 -14.47
C LYS A 115 2.12 -10.77 -13.10
N HIS A 116 1.57 -9.98 -12.18
CA HIS A 116 1.29 -10.45 -10.83
C HIS A 116 -0.15 -10.95 -10.77
N ILE A 117 -0.36 -12.02 -10.02
CA ILE A 117 -1.69 -12.54 -9.72
C ILE A 117 -2.14 -11.97 -8.37
N ILE A 118 -3.38 -11.52 -8.31
CA ILE A 118 -4.06 -11.18 -7.05
C ILE A 118 -5.11 -12.24 -6.80
N ILE A 119 -5.03 -12.90 -5.65
CA ILE A 119 -6.00 -13.89 -5.18
C ILE A 119 -6.65 -13.34 -3.93
N LYS A 120 -7.96 -13.23 -3.93
CA LYS A 120 -8.77 -12.80 -2.80
C LYS A 120 -9.28 -14.04 -2.08
N MET A 121 -8.84 -14.22 -0.85
CA MET A 121 -9.29 -15.33 0.01
C MET A 121 -10.66 -15.03 0.62
N SER A 122 -11.42 -16.08 0.91
CA SER A 122 -12.69 -15.93 1.63
C SER A 122 -12.52 -15.54 3.09
N LYS A 123 -11.44 -16.02 3.72
CA LYS A 123 -11.13 -15.78 5.14
C LYS A 123 -9.70 -15.27 5.32
N ILE A 124 -9.53 -14.30 6.20
CA ILE A 124 -8.21 -13.75 6.59
C ILE A 124 -7.31 -14.86 7.16
N LYS A 125 -7.87 -15.75 8.00
CA LYS A 125 -7.13 -16.84 8.64
C LYS A 125 -6.44 -17.77 7.64
N ASP A 126 -7.13 -18.07 6.53
CA ASP A 126 -6.59 -18.94 5.49
C ASP A 126 -5.41 -18.26 4.79
N LYS A 127 -5.54 -16.96 4.48
CA LYS A 127 -4.42 -16.16 3.97
C LYS A 127 -3.22 -16.16 4.91
N GLU A 128 -3.42 -15.86 6.19
CA GLU A 128 -2.34 -15.78 7.17
C GLU A 128 -1.58 -17.10 7.28
N ARG A 129 -2.31 -18.22 7.29
CA ARG A 129 -1.72 -19.54 7.30
C ARG A 129 -0.90 -19.82 6.04
N ILE A 130 -1.42 -19.48 4.87
CA ILE A 130 -0.70 -19.64 3.60
C ILE A 130 0.59 -18.82 3.60
N ILE A 131 0.54 -17.55 4.03
CA ILE A 131 1.72 -16.69 4.13
C ILE A 131 2.73 -17.30 5.11
N TYR A 132 2.28 -17.76 6.28
CA TYR A 132 3.16 -18.39 7.26
C TYR A 132 3.89 -19.61 6.68
N LEU A 133 3.17 -20.46 5.95
CA LEU A 133 3.73 -21.65 5.31
C LEU A 133 4.75 -21.30 4.22
N PHE A 134 4.48 -20.29 3.39
CA PHE A 134 5.46 -19.82 2.41
C PHE A 134 6.71 -19.23 3.06
N VAL A 135 6.55 -18.44 4.13
CA VAL A 135 7.70 -17.91 4.88
C VAL A 135 8.51 -19.05 5.48
N TYR A 136 7.85 -20.06 6.04
CA TYR A 136 8.52 -21.25 6.58
C TYR A 136 9.31 -22.00 5.49
N LEU A 137 8.69 -22.24 4.32
CA LEU A 137 9.33 -22.91 3.19
C LEU A 137 10.56 -22.13 2.68
N LEU A 138 10.44 -20.81 2.53
CA LEU A 138 11.55 -19.95 2.11
C LEU A 138 12.72 -19.99 3.10
N ASN A 139 12.43 -19.91 4.40
CA ASN A 139 13.47 -20.04 5.43
C ASN A 139 14.13 -21.42 5.41
N TYR A 140 13.34 -22.48 5.23
CA TYR A 140 13.86 -23.85 5.12
C TYR A 140 14.79 -24.00 3.93
N LEU A 141 14.38 -23.55 2.74
CA LEU A 141 15.20 -23.59 1.52
C LEU A 141 16.46 -22.74 1.65
N TYR A 142 16.37 -21.57 2.27
CA TYR A 142 17.53 -20.70 2.52
C TYR A 142 18.55 -21.39 3.45
N CYS A 143 18.09 -22.00 4.54
CA CYS A 143 18.95 -22.78 5.42
C CYS A 143 19.59 -23.97 4.70
N LEU A 144 18.82 -24.70 3.89
CA LEU A 144 19.32 -25.84 3.12
C LEU A 144 20.38 -25.39 2.10
N PHE A 145 20.16 -24.27 1.43
CA PHE A 145 21.12 -23.68 0.50
C PHE A 145 22.43 -23.30 1.19
N ILE A 146 22.36 -22.65 2.36
CA ILE A 146 23.56 -22.35 3.17
C ILE A 146 24.28 -23.64 3.57
N TYR A 147 23.55 -24.64 4.07
CA TYR A 147 24.13 -25.92 4.49
C TYR A 147 24.86 -26.62 3.34
N LEU A 148 24.25 -26.66 2.16
CA LEU A 148 24.87 -27.22 0.96
C LEU A 148 26.11 -26.44 0.53
N LEU A 149 26.08 -25.10 0.58
CA LEU A 149 27.26 -24.28 0.30
C LEU A 149 28.41 -24.55 1.28
N THR A 150 28.10 -24.74 2.57
CA THR A 150 29.14 -25.08 3.58
C THR A 150 29.66 -26.50 3.44
N TYR A 151 28.94 -27.40 2.78
CA TYR A 151 29.34 -28.79 2.59
C TYR A 151 30.10 -29.02 1.29
N ILE A 152 29.88 -28.17 0.28
CA ILE A 152 30.52 -28.24 -1.04
C ILE A 152 31.87 -27.49 -1.07
N VAL A 153 32.11 -26.56 -0.14
CA VAL A 153 33.39 -25.85 0.07
C VAL A 153 34.20 -26.54 1.17
#